data_AF-A0A662GQK9-F1
#
_entry.id   AF-A0A662GQK9-F1
#
_cell.length_a   1.000
_cell.length_b   1.000
_cell.length_c   1.000
_cell.angle_alpha   90.00
_cell.angle_beta   90.00
_cell.angle_gamma   90.00
#
_symmetry.space_group_name_H-M   'P 1'
#
loop_
_entity.id
_entity.type
_entity.pdbx_description
1 polymer ?
#
loop_
_entity_poly.entity_id
_entity_poly.type
_entity_poly.pdbx_seq_one_letter_code
_entity_poly.pdbx_strand_id
1 'polypeptide(L)'
;DLAKRVGAKAVIIKPGMMFYTEKKCKNYIMEKFLEYLYTLAEIAEKSGIYLLLENYYYPYEILRGPRDFCEVYNLIKNYEHLGFALNIPHLLESKGSVNLLIRKCEREVLERIKLVYLGLRPSPWENTKYIQSIAHVLKEAKKLFRIISPEFVVIASVSEPIVRIFLDGVRDIR
;
A
#
# COMPACT_ATOMS: atom_id res chain seq x y z
N ASP A 1 -10.92 4.17 -17.84
CA ASP A 1 -11.44 5.33 -18.60
C ASP A 1 -11.42 6.65 -17.88
N LEU A 2 -12.10 6.81 -16.74
CA LEU A 2 -12.08 8.08 -16.00
C LEU A 2 -10.65 8.55 -15.68
N ALA A 3 -9.79 7.65 -15.21
CA ALA A 3 -8.37 7.94 -14.94
C ALA A 3 -7.65 8.59 -16.14
N LYS A 4 -7.85 8.07 -17.36
CA LYS A 4 -7.31 8.67 -18.59
C LYS A 4 -7.87 10.06 -18.82
N ARG A 5 -9.19 10.24 -18.67
CA ARG A 5 -9.87 11.53 -18.92
C ARG A 5 -9.42 12.64 -17.98
N VAL A 6 -9.12 12.30 -16.73
CA VAL A 6 -8.66 13.28 -15.72
C VAL A 6 -7.13 13.41 -15.67
N GLY A 7 -6.40 12.72 -16.55
CA GLY A 7 -4.93 12.75 -16.55
C GLY A 7 -4.29 12.10 -15.32
N ALA A 8 -4.97 11.14 -14.68
CA ALA A 8 -4.42 10.43 -13.53
C ALA A 8 -3.28 9.50 -13.95
N LYS A 9 -2.20 9.49 -13.16
CA LYS A 9 -1.04 8.60 -13.35
C LYS A 9 -1.20 7.23 -12.72
N ALA A 10 -2.10 7.11 -11.74
CA ALA A 10 -2.32 5.87 -11.00
C ALA A 10 -3.80 5.70 -10.63
N VAL A 11 -4.23 4.45 -10.57
CA VAL A 11 -5.47 3.98 -9.96
C VAL A 11 -5.09 3.08 -8.81
N ILE A 12 -5.56 3.43 -7.61
CA ILE A 12 -5.32 2.65 -6.40
C ILE A 12 -6.55 1.79 -6.15
N ILE A 13 -6.35 0.50 -5.94
CA ILE A 13 -7.43 -0.41 -5.55
C ILE A 13 -7.04 -1.16 -4.29
N LYS A 14 -8.06 -1.47 -3.49
CA LYS A 14 -7.96 -2.47 -2.45
C LYS A 14 -8.16 -3.86 -3.10
N PRO A 15 -7.20 -4.79 -3.04
CA PRO A 15 -7.26 -6.05 -3.78
C PRO A 15 -8.41 -6.97 -3.35
N GLY A 16 -8.93 -6.81 -2.13
CA GLY A 16 -10.14 -7.50 -1.68
C GLY A 16 -10.01 -8.12 -0.30
N MET A 17 -11.14 -8.60 0.20
CA MET A 17 -11.31 -9.21 1.52
C MET A 17 -11.88 -10.62 1.36
N MET A 18 -11.42 -11.57 2.18
CA MET A 18 -11.94 -12.95 2.25
C MET A 18 -12.63 -13.19 3.59
N PHE A 19 -13.96 -13.14 3.60
CA PHE A 19 -14.74 -13.40 4.80
C PHE A 19 -14.67 -14.88 5.24
N TYR A 20 -15.11 -15.17 6.46
CA TYR A 20 -14.92 -16.50 7.06
C TYR A 20 -15.64 -17.64 6.31
N THR A 21 -16.82 -17.36 5.74
CA THR A 21 -17.59 -18.31 4.91
C THR A 21 -16.88 -18.65 3.59
N GLU A 22 -16.10 -17.70 3.08
CA GLU A 22 -15.36 -17.79 1.82
C GLU A 22 -14.08 -18.63 1.94
N LYS A 23 -13.59 -18.88 3.17
CA LYS A 23 -12.40 -19.73 3.39
C LYS A 23 -12.54 -21.14 2.83
N LYS A 24 -13.75 -21.69 2.78
CA LYS A 24 -14.02 -23.01 2.18
C LYS A 24 -13.80 -23.02 0.66
N CYS A 25 -13.91 -21.86 0.01
CA CYS A 25 -13.74 -21.68 -1.43
C CYS A 25 -12.53 -20.81 -1.76
N LYS A 26 -11.54 -20.73 -0.85
CA LYS A 26 -10.38 -19.83 -0.98
C LYS A 26 -9.70 -19.95 -2.35
N ASN A 27 -9.50 -21.18 -2.84
CA ASN A 27 -8.83 -21.42 -4.13
C ASN A 27 -9.63 -20.81 -5.28
N TYR A 28 -10.94 -21.09 -5.35
CA TYR A 28 -11.82 -20.53 -6.37
C TYR A 28 -11.85 -18.99 -6.34
N ILE A 29 -11.90 -18.40 -5.15
CA ILE A 29 -11.91 -16.94 -4.99
C ILE A 29 -10.58 -16.34 -5.42
N MET A 30 -9.46 -16.98 -5.09
CA MET A 30 -8.14 -16.56 -5.56
C MET A 30 -8.01 -16.67 -7.08
N GLU A 31 -8.49 -17.75 -7.68
CA GLU A 31 -8.50 -17.91 -9.14
C GLU A 31 -9.28 -16.77 -9.81
N LYS A 32 -10.49 -16.48 -9.32
CA LYS A 32 -11.30 -15.37 -9.84
C LYS A 32 -10.66 -14.01 -9.61
N PHE A 33 -10.06 -13.79 -8.45
CA PHE A 33 -9.30 -12.57 -8.17
C PHE A 33 -8.16 -12.39 -9.17
N LEU A 34 -7.39 -13.44 -9.44
CA LEU A 34 -6.27 -13.37 -10.38
C LEU A 34 -6.73 -13.15 -11.83
N GLU A 35 -7.82 -13.79 -12.25
CA GLU A 35 -8.43 -13.57 -13.57
C GLU A 35 -8.76 -12.09 -13.79
N TYR A 36 -9.43 -11.46 -12.83
CA TYR A 36 -9.75 -10.04 -12.89
C TYR A 36 -8.51 -9.16 -12.76
N LEU A 37 -7.58 -9.51 -11.87
CA LEU A 37 -6.35 -8.75 -11.68
C LEU A 37 -5.52 -8.71 -12.96
N TYR A 38 -5.36 -9.83 -13.67
CA TYR A 38 -4.63 -9.86 -14.94
C TYR A 38 -5.33 -9.06 -16.04
N THR A 39 -6.66 -9.12 -16.10
CA THR A 39 -7.44 -8.27 -17.02
C THR A 39 -7.17 -6.79 -16.75
N LEU A 40 -7.19 -6.38 -15.48
CA LEU A 40 -6.90 -5.00 -15.08
C LEU A 40 -5.43 -4.62 -15.32
N ALA A 41 -4.51 -5.57 -15.12
CA ALA A 41 -3.08 -5.38 -15.38
C ALA A 41 -2.82 -5.08 -16.86
N GLU A 42 -3.42 -5.84 -17.78
CA GLU A 42 -3.31 -5.56 -19.21
C GLU A 42 -3.87 -4.18 -19.60
N ILE A 43 -4.98 -3.77 -18.97
CA ILE A 43 -5.55 -2.44 -19.19
C ILE A 43 -4.58 -1.37 -18.69
N ALA A 44 -3.96 -1.59 -17.52
CA ALA A 44 -2.94 -0.71 -16.96
C ALA A 44 -1.75 -0.56 -17.91
N GLU A 45 -1.16 -1.65 -18.39
CA GLU A 45 -0.07 -1.65 -19.38
C GLU A 45 -0.42 -0.87 -20.64
N LYS A 46 -1.56 -1.21 -21.28
CA LYS A 46 -2.02 -0.55 -22.51
C LYS A 46 -2.31 0.94 -22.30
N SER A 47 -2.57 1.37 -21.07
CA SER A 47 -2.88 2.75 -20.74
C SER A 47 -1.67 3.58 -20.30
N GLY A 48 -0.57 2.95 -19.88
CA GLY A 48 0.53 3.62 -19.19
C GLY A 48 0.14 4.21 -17.83
N ILE A 49 -0.99 3.80 -17.25
CA ILE A 49 -1.47 4.25 -15.93
C ILE A 49 -1.19 3.13 -14.94
N TYR A 50 -0.56 3.46 -13.82
CA TYR A 50 -0.31 2.48 -12.77
C TYR A 50 -1.60 1.94 -12.16
N LEU A 51 -1.69 0.63 -11.99
CA LEU A 51 -2.64 0.00 -11.08
C LEU A 51 -1.87 -0.37 -9.81
N LEU A 52 -2.25 0.21 -8.68
CA LEU A 52 -1.55 0.01 -7.40
C LEU A 52 -2.46 -0.70 -6.41
N LEU A 53 -1.97 -1.81 -5.85
CA LEU A 53 -2.66 -2.57 -4.82
C LEU A 53 -2.33 -2.01 -3.44
N GLU A 54 -3.34 -1.53 -2.71
CA GLU A 54 -3.19 -0.99 -1.35
C GLU A 54 -3.30 -2.08 -0.29
N ASN A 55 -2.40 -2.07 0.70
CA ASN A 55 -2.56 -2.94 1.87
C ASN A 55 -3.55 -2.36 2.89
N TYR A 56 -4.27 -3.26 3.57
CA TYR A 56 -5.23 -2.87 4.61
C TYR A 56 -5.05 -3.74 5.87
N TYR A 57 -5.50 -3.26 7.03
CA TYR A 57 -5.11 -3.85 8.32
C TYR A 57 -5.98 -5.01 8.80
N TYR A 58 -7.18 -5.18 8.23
CA TYR A 58 -8.11 -6.22 8.64
C TYR A 58 -7.54 -7.62 8.44
N PRO A 59 -7.87 -8.59 9.30
CA PRO A 59 -7.26 -9.93 9.28
C PRO A 59 -7.62 -10.78 8.05
N TYR A 60 -8.59 -10.36 7.25
CA TYR A 60 -9.12 -11.07 6.09
C TYR A 60 -8.70 -10.44 4.75
N GLU A 61 -7.76 -9.51 4.76
CA GLU A 61 -7.28 -8.83 3.55
C GLU A 61 -6.34 -9.72 2.73
N ILE A 62 -6.43 -9.61 1.40
CA ILE A 62 -5.51 -10.30 0.48
C ILE A 62 -4.10 -9.75 0.60
N LEU A 63 -3.96 -8.44 0.80
CA LEU A 63 -2.68 -7.74 0.97
C LEU A 63 -2.70 -7.01 2.32
N ARG A 64 -2.04 -7.58 3.33
CA ARG A 64 -2.10 -7.08 4.72
C ARG A 64 -0.74 -6.76 5.31
N GLY A 65 0.21 -7.67 5.12
CA GLY A 65 1.52 -7.61 5.76
C GLY A 65 2.66 -8.03 4.83
N PRO A 66 3.91 -8.00 5.33
CA PRO A 66 5.10 -8.15 4.49
C PRO A 66 5.14 -9.38 3.59
N ARG A 67 4.66 -10.52 4.09
CA ARG A 67 4.64 -11.78 3.33
C ARG A 67 3.76 -11.66 2.08
N ASP A 68 2.62 -11.01 2.21
CA ASP A 68 1.63 -10.89 1.15
C ASP A 68 2.18 -10.05 -0.02
N PHE A 69 3.00 -9.02 0.27
CA PHE A 69 3.68 -8.26 -0.78
C PHE A 69 4.59 -9.14 -1.63
N CYS A 70 5.41 -10.00 -1.01
CA CYS A 70 6.30 -10.87 -1.78
C CYS A 70 5.51 -11.96 -2.52
N GLU A 71 4.43 -12.51 -1.92
CA GLU A 71 3.57 -13.50 -2.59
C GLU A 71 2.84 -12.89 -3.80
N VAL A 72 2.22 -11.73 -3.64
CA VAL A 72 1.52 -11.04 -4.73
C VAL A 72 2.50 -10.57 -5.81
N TYR A 73 3.70 -10.10 -5.44
CA TYR A 73 4.72 -9.70 -6.42
C TYR A 73 5.02 -10.81 -7.43
N ASN A 74 5.17 -12.05 -6.95
CA ASN A 74 5.46 -13.18 -7.83
C ASN A 74 4.37 -13.43 -8.89
N LEU A 75 3.13 -13.03 -8.61
CA LEU A 75 1.99 -13.14 -9.51
C LEU A 75 1.97 -11.98 -10.53
N ILE A 76 2.45 -10.79 -10.15
CA ILE A 76 2.33 -9.57 -10.96
C ILE A 76 3.63 -9.12 -11.63
N LYS A 77 4.77 -9.76 -11.35
CA LYS A 77 6.12 -9.29 -11.73
C LYS A 77 6.32 -8.99 -13.22
N ASN A 78 5.52 -9.60 -14.10
CA ASN A 78 5.58 -9.41 -15.55
C ASN A 78 4.84 -8.15 -16.06
N TYR A 79 4.13 -7.44 -15.19
CA TYR A 79 3.36 -6.23 -15.54
C TYR A 79 4.03 -5.00 -14.92
N GLU A 80 4.73 -4.18 -15.70
CA GLU A 80 5.46 -2.97 -15.29
C GLU A 80 4.57 -1.88 -14.65
N HIS A 81 3.33 -1.75 -15.13
CA HIS A 81 2.33 -0.79 -14.64
C HIS A 81 1.45 -1.36 -13.51
N LEU A 82 1.76 -2.55 -13.00
CA LEU A 82 1.16 -3.09 -11.77
C LEU A 82 2.17 -3.03 -10.62
N GLY A 83 1.71 -2.52 -9.47
CA GLY A 83 2.56 -2.32 -8.31
C GLY A 83 1.78 -2.17 -7.01
N PHE A 84 2.41 -1.55 -6.02
CA PHE A 84 1.88 -1.44 -4.67
C PHE A 84 1.71 0.01 -4.22
N ALA A 85 0.65 0.22 -3.44
CA ALA A 85 0.44 1.38 -2.61
C ALA A 85 0.62 0.96 -1.14
N LEU A 86 1.77 1.29 -0.54
CA LEU A 86 2.04 0.93 0.84
C LEU A 86 1.38 1.93 1.79
N ASN A 87 0.37 1.49 2.51
CA ASN A 87 -0.20 2.19 3.64
C ASN A 87 0.52 1.80 4.94
N ILE A 88 1.49 2.64 5.35
CA ILE A 88 2.31 2.41 6.54
C ILE A 88 1.46 2.35 7.82
N PRO A 89 0.51 3.27 8.07
CA PRO A 89 -0.40 3.16 9.21
C PRO A 89 -1.12 1.80 9.28
N HIS A 90 -1.64 1.31 8.16
CA HIS A 90 -2.31 0.01 8.09
C HIS A 90 -1.35 -1.16 8.31
N LEU A 91 -0.13 -1.07 7.78
CA LEU A 91 0.91 -2.07 8.02
C LEU A 91 1.25 -2.17 9.51
N LEU A 92 1.37 -1.04 10.20
CA LEU A 92 1.63 -1.01 11.64
C LEU A 92 0.44 -1.56 12.44
N GLU A 93 -0.79 -1.21 12.06
CA GLU A 93 -2.00 -1.72 12.69
C GLU A 93 -2.15 -3.23 12.52
N SER A 94 -1.69 -3.79 11.39
CA SER A 94 -1.68 -5.23 11.15
C SER A 94 -0.57 -5.99 11.91
N LYS A 95 0.19 -5.29 12.78
CA LYS A 95 1.40 -5.76 13.49
C LYS A 95 2.59 -6.03 12.57
N GLY A 96 2.57 -5.49 11.36
CA GLY A 96 3.72 -5.45 10.45
C GLY A 96 4.69 -4.31 10.77
N SER A 97 5.76 -4.21 9.99
CA SER A 97 6.68 -3.06 9.98
C SER A 97 7.40 -2.99 8.64
N VAL A 98 7.87 -1.79 8.27
CA VAL A 98 8.69 -1.58 7.08
C VAL A 98 10.01 -2.33 7.22
N ASN A 99 10.59 -2.38 8.42
CA ASN A 99 11.78 -3.20 8.67
C ASN A 99 11.57 -4.68 8.31
N LEU A 100 10.42 -5.25 8.68
CA LEU A 100 10.11 -6.63 8.34
C LEU A 100 9.89 -6.81 6.84
N LEU A 101 9.25 -5.84 6.18
CA LEU A 101 9.09 -5.81 4.72
C LEU A 101 10.43 -5.81 4.00
N ILE A 102 11.35 -4.93 4.40
CA ILE A 102 12.71 -4.85 3.84
C ILE A 102 13.49 -6.14 4.05
N ARG A 103 13.36 -6.78 5.21
CA ARG A 103 14.08 -8.03 5.52
C ARG A 103 13.52 -9.25 4.79
N LYS A 104 12.21 -9.27 4.53
CA LYS A 104 11.53 -10.44 3.97
C LYS A 104 11.43 -10.42 2.45
N CYS A 105 11.23 -9.25 1.86
CA CYS A 105 11.08 -9.15 0.43
C CYS A 105 12.39 -8.75 -0.25
N GLU A 106 12.54 -9.22 -1.48
CA GLU A 106 13.63 -8.83 -2.37
C GLU A 106 13.48 -7.35 -2.77
N ARG A 107 14.57 -6.76 -3.24
CA ARG A 107 14.64 -5.33 -3.57
C ARG A 107 13.61 -4.97 -4.65
N GLU A 108 13.40 -5.85 -5.60
CA GLU A 108 12.47 -5.75 -6.70
C GLU A 108 11.02 -5.58 -6.20
N VAL A 109 10.65 -6.23 -5.10
CA VAL A 109 9.33 -6.06 -4.47
C VAL A 109 9.19 -4.64 -3.90
N LEU A 110 10.24 -4.13 -3.26
CA LEU A 110 10.24 -2.78 -2.70
C LEU A 110 10.16 -1.73 -3.81
N GLU A 111 10.87 -1.93 -4.93
CA GLU A 111 10.85 -1.04 -6.09
C GLU A 111 9.48 -0.99 -6.80
N ARG A 112 8.61 -1.99 -6.55
CA ARG A 112 7.21 -1.99 -6.98
C ARG A 112 6.29 -1.15 -6.10
N ILE A 113 6.75 -0.66 -4.96
CA ILE A 113 6.00 0.30 -4.13
C ILE A 113 6.15 1.69 -4.76
N LYS A 114 5.12 2.11 -5.50
CA LYS A 114 5.11 3.41 -6.20
C LYS A 114 4.43 4.50 -5.39
N LEU A 115 3.54 4.14 -4.48
CA LEU A 115 2.81 5.06 -3.62
C LEU A 115 2.99 4.68 -2.15
N VAL A 116 3.17 5.68 -1.29
CA VAL A 116 3.21 5.48 0.17
C VAL A 116 2.20 6.40 0.84
N TYR A 117 1.29 5.83 1.63
CA TYR A 117 0.41 6.59 2.52
C TYR A 117 1.07 6.79 3.88
N LEU A 118 0.99 8.03 4.34
CA LEU A 118 1.31 8.49 5.68
C LEU A 118 0.04 9.02 6.34
N GLY A 119 -0.04 8.91 7.65
CA GLY A 119 -1.23 9.30 8.40
C GLY A 119 -1.18 8.72 9.80
N LEU A 120 -2.22 8.97 10.57
CA LEU A 120 -2.35 8.33 11.87
C LEU A 120 -2.76 6.87 11.71
N ARG A 121 -2.40 6.03 12.68
CA ARG A 121 -2.93 4.66 12.73
C ARG A 121 -4.46 4.70 12.85
N PRO A 122 -5.19 3.82 12.14
CA PRO A 122 -6.63 3.70 12.26
C PRO A 122 -7.00 2.96 13.55
N SER A 123 -6.66 3.56 14.69
CA SER A 123 -6.85 2.98 16.02
C SER A 123 -7.81 3.84 16.82
N PRO A 124 -8.75 3.26 17.59
CA PRO A 124 -9.66 4.03 18.44
C PRO A 124 -8.91 4.81 19.55
N TRP A 125 -7.65 4.46 19.81
CA TRP A 125 -6.80 5.12 20.79
C TRP A 125 -6.02 6.31 20.22
N GLU A 126 -6.01 6.49 18.89
CA GLU A 126 -5.48 7.69 18.24
C GLU A 126 -6.57 8.75 18.24
N ASN A 127 -6.45 9.74 19.12
CA ASN A 127 -7.32 10.92 19.11
C ASN A 127 -6.49 12.18 18.85
N THR A 128 -7.18 13.25 18.42
CA THR A 128 -6.56 14.50 18.02
C THR A 128 -5.74 15.19 19.11
N LYS A 129 -5.89 14.80 20.38
CA LYS A 129 -5.14 15.36 21.52
C LYS A 129 -3.88 14.55 21.87
N TYR A 130 -3.84 13.26 21.51
CA TYR A 130 -2.74 12.36 21.82
C TYR A 130 -2.34 11.57 20.59
N ILE A 131 -1.47 12.17 19.78
CA ILE A 131 -1.05 11.60 18.51
C ILE A 131 0.25 10.82 18.70
N GLN A 132 0.12 9.54 19.05
CA GLN A 132 1.28 8.71 19.40
C GLN A 132 1.95 8.11 18.16
N SER A 133 1.18 7.89 17.08
CA SER A 133 1.67 7.17 15.91
C SER A 133 2.57 7.97 14.96
N ILE A 134 2.52 9.32 14.95
CA ILE A 134 3.26 10.16 13.98
C ILE A 134 4.75 9.78 13.93
N ALA A 135 5.42 9.80 15.08
CA ALA A 135 6.85 9.57 15.16
C ALA A 135 7.23 8.17 14.66
N HIS A 136 6.37 7.17 14.94
CA HIS A 136 6.58 5.81 14.47
C HIS A 136 6.36 5.68 12.97
N VAL A 137 5.30 6.27 12.43
CA VAL A 137 5.01 6.26 10.99
C VAL A 137 6.13 6.95 10.20
N LEU A 138 6.59 8.12 10.65
CA LEU A 138 7.71 8.83 10.03
C LEU A 138 9.02 8.03 10.11
N LYS A 139 9.29 7.36 11.23
CA LYS A 139 10.45 6.47 11.36
C LYS A 139 10.41 5.30 10.37
N GLU A 140 9.26 4.68 10.17
CA GLU A 140 9.08 3.62 9.18
C GLU A 140 9.20 4.15 7.74
N ALA A 141 8.61 5.32 7.45
CA ALA A 141 8.74 5.97 6.16
C ALA A 141 10.21 6.28 5.82
N LYS A 142 10.97 6.82 6.78
CA LYS A 142 12.40 7.12 6.62
C LYS A 142 13.24 5.89 6.27
N LYS A 143 12.91 4.73 6.85
CA LYS A 143 13.59 3.46 6.52
C LYS A 143 13.32 3.06 5.08
N LEU A 144 12.06 3.17 4.64
CA LEU A 144 11.66 2.83 3.28
C LEU A 144 12.29 3.77 2.25
N PHE A 145 12.22 5.08 2.50
CA PHE A 145 12.66 6.10 1.54
C PHE A 145 14.18 6.14 1.33
N ARG A 146 14.95 5.54 2.24
CA ARG A 146 16.40 5.29 2.05
C ARG A 146 16.70 4.23 1.00
N ILE A 147 15.72 3.40 0.65
CA ILE A 147 15.88 2.25 -0.25
C ILE A 147 15.17 2.53 -1.57
N ILE A 148 13.99 3.14 -1.51
CA ILE A 148 13.17 3.44 -2.69
C ILE A 148 12.80 4.92 -2.72
N SER A 149 12.58 5.44 -3.93
CA SER A 149 11.97 6.75 -4.12
C SER A 149 10.55 6.56 -4.66
N PRO A 150 9.51 6.53 -3.81
CA PRO A 150 8.15 6.37 -4.29
C PRO A 150 7.76 7.57 -5.16
N GLU A 151 7.03 7.31 -6.24
CA GLU A 151 6.52 8.35 -7.14
C GLU A 151 5.47 9.23 -6.46
N PHE A 152 4.67 8.62 -5.57
CA PHE A 152 3.60 9.29 -4.85
C PHE A 152 3.78 9.14 -3.34
N VAL A 153 3.59 10.23 -2.61
CA VAL A 153 3.44 10.23 -1.16
C VAL A 153 2.13 10.92 -0.84
N VAL A 154 1.25 10.21 -0.14
CA VAL A 154 -0.07 10.72 0.24
C VAL A 154 -0.11 10.89 1.74
N ILE A 155 -0.47 12.08 2.21
CA ILE A 155 -0.71 12.34 3.64
C ILE A 155 -2.22 12.30 3.86
N ALA A 156 -2.71 11.22 4.45
CA ALA A 156 -4.11 10.98 4.73
C ALA A 156 -4.49 11.57 6.09
N SER A 157 -4.97 12.82 6.09
CA SER A 157 -5.52 13.48 7.27
C SER A 157 -6.45 14.62 6.87
N VAL A 158 -7.53 14.80 7.64
CA VAL A 158 -8.40 15.98 7.54
C VAL A 158 -7.93 17.15 8.41
N SER A 159 -6.93 16.92 9.27
CA SER A 159 -6.39 17.90 10.20
C SER A 159 -5.12 18.53 9.63
N GLU A 160 -5.19 19.82 9.30
CA GLU A 160 -4.07 20.59 8.76
C GLU A 160 -2.81 20.54 9.65
N PRO A 161 -2.88 20.69 10.99
CA PRO A 161 -1.71 20.52 11.85
C PRO A 161 -1.01 19.16 11.68
N ILE A 162 -1.78 18.08 11.55
CA ILE A 162 -1.23 16.73 11.32
C ILE A 162 -0.57 16.65 9.94
N VAL A 163 -1.22 17.23 8.92
CA VAL A 163 -0.65 17.27 7.56
C VAL A 163 0.69 17.98 7.57
N ARG A 164 0.80 19.12 8.25
CA ARG A 164 2.05 19.89 8.36
C ARG A 164 3.17 19.08 9.02
N ILE A 165 2.87 18.40 10.14
CA ILE A 165 3.88 17.57 10.83
C ILE A 165 4.40 16.45 9.91
N PHE A 166 3.52 15.75 9.19
CA PHE A 166 3.97 14.73 8.23
C PHE A 166 4.74 15.33 7.06
N LEU A 167 4.31 16.48 6.54
CA LEU A 167 4.98 17.14 5.41
C LEU A 167 6.40 17.56 5.78
N ASP A 168 6.57 18.18 6.95
CA ASP A 168 7.88 18.58 7.45
C ASP A 168 8.77 17.35 7.72
N GLY A 169 8.20 16.33 8.36
CA GLY A 169 8.91 15.06 8.59
C GLY A 169 9.34 14.34 7.30
N VAL A 170 8.58 14.47 6.20
CA VAL A 170 8.97 13.91 4.89
C VAL A 170 10.04 14.74 4.20
N ARG A 171 9.99 16.08 4.34
CA ARG A 171 11.02 16.98 3.80
C ARG A 171 12.39 16.69 4.42
N ASP A 172 12.44 16.34 5.70
CA ASP A 172 13.67 15.95 6.39
C ASP A 172 14.23 14.56 6.00
N ILE A 173 13.49 13.80 5.19
CA ILE A 173 13.89 12.46 4.72
C ILE A 173 14.52 12.52 3.32
N ARG A 174 14.12 13.48 2.48
CA ARG A 174 14.62 13.67 1.12
C ARG A 174 15.85 14.57 1.10
#